data_AF-A0A356AS74-F1
#
_entry.id   AF-A0A356AS74-F1
#
_cell.length_a   1.000
_cell.length_b   1.000
_cell.length_c   1.000
_cell.angle_alpha   90.00
_cell.angle_beta   90.00
_cell.angle_gamma   90.00
#
_symmetry.space_group_name_H-M   'P 1'
#
loop_
_entity.id
_entity.type
_entity.pdbx_description
1 polymer ?
#
loop_
_entity_poly.entity_id
_entity_poly.type
_entity_poly.pdbx_seq_one_letter_code
_entity_poly.pdbx_strand_id
1 'polypeptide(L)' 'IATHSPILMAYPGAQVYELTEDGIRAADYRETEHYRLTRRFLENPEKMLRYLLEE' A
#
# COMPACT_ATOMS: atom_id res chain seq x y z
N ILE A 1 -1.43 -0.94 -15.71
CA ILE A 1 -1.21 -2.30 -15.15
C ILE A 1 -2.01 -2.39 -13.86
N ALA A 2 -2.81 -3.43 -13.63
CA ALA A 2 -3.42 -3.68 -12.33
C ALA A 2 -2.43 -4.48 -11.48
N THR A 3 -2.03 -3.96 -10.32
CA THR A 3 -1.03 -4.61 -9.46
C THR A 3 -1.21 -4.19 -8.00
N HIS A 4 -0.81 -5.08 -7.10
CA HIS A 4 -0.65 -4.79 -5.67
C HIS A 4 0.83 -4.66 -5.28
N SER A 5 1.76 -4.75 -6.24
CA SER A 5 3.20 -4.67 -5.98
C SER A 5 3.62 -3.22 -5.74
N PRO A 6 4.03 -2.84 -4.51
CA PRO A 6 4.48 -1.48 -4.23
C PRO A 6 5.76 -1.12 -4.99
N ILE A 7 6.55 -2.11 -5.42
CA ILE A 7 7.74 -1.91 -6.24
C ILE A 7 7.36 -1.38 -7.63
N LEU A 8 6.32 -1.97 -8.24
CA LEU A 8 5.84 -1.51 -9.55
C LEU A 8 5.11 -0.17 -9.46
N MET A 9 4.38 0.07 -8.36
CA MET A 9 3.71 1.36 -8.14
C MET A 9 4.67 2.52 -7.90
N ALA A 10 5.89 2.24 -7.41
CA ALA A 10 6.94 3.25 -7.20
C ALA A 10 7.71 3.62 -8.48
N TYR A 11 7.32 3.11 -9.65
CA TYR A 11 8.03 3.36 -10.88
C TYR A 11 8.06 4.87 -11.20
N PRO A 12 9.22 5.44 -11.59
CA PRO A 12 9.33 6.87 -11.87
C PRO A 12 8.31 7.35 -12.91
N GLY A 13 7.56 8.40 -12.57
CA GLY A 13 6.53 8.97 -13.45
C GLY A 13 5.25 8.14 -13.57
N ALA A 14 5.09 7.06 -12.79
CA ALA A 14 3.85 6.31 -12.75
C ALA A 14 2.68 7.17 -12.24
N GLN A 15 1.54 7.06 -12.92
CA GLN A 15 0.27 7.55 -12.43
C GLN A 15 -0.45 6.40 -11.74
N VAL A 16 -0.75 6.56 -10.46
CA VAL A 16 -1.41 5.53 -9.66
C VAL A 16 -2.89 5.84 -9.54
N TYR A 17 -3.71 4.82 -9.78
CA TYR A 17 -5.15 4.86 -9.58
C TYR A 17 -5.56 3.75 -8.62
N GLU A 18 -6.38 4.11 -7.64
CA GLU A 18 -6.98 3.17 -6.71
C GLU A 18 -8.43 2.90 -7.12
N LEU A 19 -8.78 1.62 -7.15
CA LEU A 19 -10.15 1.16 -7.35
C LEU A 19 -10.76 1.00 -5.96
N THR A 20 -11.75 1.83 -5.66
CA THR A 20 -12.47 1.83 -4.38
C THR A 20 -13.95 1.54 -4.61
N GLU A 21 -14.70 1.28 -3.54
CA GLU A 21 -16.16 1.11 -3.61
C GLU A 21 -16.86 2.36 -4.18
N ASP A 22 -16.30 3.55 -3.93
CA ASP A 22 -16.80 4.83 -4.46
C ASP A 22 -16.38 5.11 -5.91
N GLY A 23 -15.63 4.19 -6.54
CA GLY A 23 -15.12 4.31 -7.89
C GLY A 23 -13.60 4.42 -8.01
N ILE A 24 -13.12 4.84 -9.18
CA ILE A 24 -11.70 4.95 -9.50
C ILE A 24 -11.22 6.37 -9.16
N ARG A 25 -10.14 6.48 -8.38
CA ARG A 25 -9.51 7.77 -8.07
C ARG A 25 -8.01 7.75 -8.30
N ALA A 26 -7.45 8.89 -8.69
CA ALA A 26 -6.01 9.08 -8.67
C ALA A 26 -5.51 9.10 -7.21
N ALA A 27 -4.31 8.59 -6.99
CA ALA A 27 -3.65 8.59 -5.69
C ALA A 27 -2.16 8.85 -5.87
N ASP A 28 -1.54 9.52 -4.90
CA ASP A 28 -0.08 9.47 -4.80
C ASP A 28 0.35 8.07 -4.34
N TYR A 29 1.46 7.56 -4.85
CA TYR A 29 2.02 6.27 -4.43
C TYR A 29 2.10 6.14 -2.90
N ARG A 30 2.50 7.20 -2.19
CA ARG A 30 2.66 7.19 -0.73
C ARG A 30 1.35 7.21 0.05
N GLU A 31 0.24 7.54 -0.62
CA GLU A 31 -1.09 7.53 -0.03
C GLU A 31 -1.76 6.16 -0.16
N THR A 32 -1.25 5.32 -1.08
CA THR A 32 -1.80 3.98 -1.28
C THR A 32 -1.79 3.16 -0.01
N GLU A 33 -2.82 2.34 0.17
CA GLU A 33 -2.89 1.42 1.31
C GLU A 33 -1.66 0.50 1.34
N HIS A 34 -1.28 -0.05 0.18
CA HIS A 34 -0.13 -0.95 0.02
C HIS A 34 1.18 -0.32 0.49
N TYR A 35 1.43 0.95 0.15
CA TYR A 35 2.61 1.65 0.64
C TYR A 35 2.56 1.81 2.16
N ARG A 36 1.44 2.30 2.71
CA ARG A 36 1.30 2.57 4.13
C ARG A 36 1.42 1.30 4.97
N LEU A 37 0.79 0.21 4.55
CA LEU A 37 0.86 -1.09 5.21
C LEU A 37 2.30 -1.64 5.17
N THR A 38 2.91 -1.65 3.99
CA THR A 38 4.29 -2.14 3.81
C THR A 38 5.28 -1.34 4.64
N ARG A 39 5.16 0.00 4.63
CA ARG A 39 5.99 0.89 5.44
C ARG A 39 5.85 0.60 6.93
N ARG A 40 4.62 0.50 7.45
CA ARG A 40 4.36 0.18 8.86
C ARG A 40 4.96 -1.17 9.25
N PHE A 41 4.90 -2.17 8.37
CA PHE A 41 5.51 -3.47 8.60
C PHE A 41 7.03 -3.37 8.72
N LEU A 42 7.68 -2.65 7.79
CA LEU A 42 9.13 -2.47 7.81
C LEU A 42 9.61 -1.62 8.99
N GLU A 43 8.80 -0.68 9.48
CA GLU A 43 9.14 0.15 10.64
C GLU A 43 9.09 -0.63 11.97
N ASN A 44 8.19 -1.60 12.13
CA ASN A 44 8.09 -2.41 13.34
C ASN A 44 7.37 -3.75 13.09
N PRO A 45 8.10 -4.75 12.53
CA PRO A 45 7.49 -6.02 12.14
C PRO A 45 6.99 -6.81 13.35
N GLU A 46 7.67 -6.79 14.49
CA GLU A 46 7.28 -7.53 15.70
C GLU A 46 5.97 -7.01 16.29
N LYS A 47 5.74 -5.70 16.28
CA LYS A 47 4.47 -5.10 16.71
C LYS A 47 3.34 -5.47 15.75
N MET A 48 3.59 -5.43 14.44
CA MET A 48 2.58 -5.80 13.45
C MET A 48 2.21 -7.29 13.57
N LEU A 49 3.21 -8.16 13.70
CA LEU A 49 2.99 -9.61 13.86
C LEU A 49 2.20 -9.92 15.13
N ARG A 50 2.48 -9.25 16.26
CA ARG A 50 1.64 -9.38 17.46
C ARG A 50 0.20 -9.00 17.20
N TYR A 51 -0.07 -7.82 16.62
CA TYR A 51 -1.43 -7.39 16.29
C TYR A 51 -2.17 -8.37 15.33
N LEU A 52 -1.45 -8.99 14.39
CA LEU A 52 -2.03 -9.92 13.42
C LEU A 52 -2.26 -11.33 13.97
N LEU A 53 -1.54 -11.73 15.02
CA LEU A 53 -1.53 -13.09 15.55
C LEU A 53 -2.13 -13.20 16.96
N GLU A 54 -2.33 -12.09 17.66
CA GLU A 54 -3.09 -12.01 18.91
C GLU A 54 -4.58 -11.83 18.57
N GLU A 55 -5.39 -12.87 18.80
CA GLU A 55 -6.86 -12.80 18.90
C GLU A 55 -7.30 -12.20 20.24
#